data_AF-A0A6M8VUE5-F1
#
_entry.id   AF-A0A6M8VUE5-F1
#
_cell.length_a   1.000
_cell.length_b   1.000
_cell.length_c   1.000
_cell.angle_alpha   90.00
_cell.angle_beta   90.00
_cell.angle_gamma   90.00
#
_symmetry.space_group_name_H-M   'P 1'
#
loop_
_entity.id
_entity.type
_entity.pdbx_description
1 polymer ?
#
loop_
_entity_poly.entity_id
_entity_poly.type
_entity_poly.pdbx_seq_one_letter_code
_entity_poly.pdbx_strand_id
1 'polypeptide(L)'
;MLSIRQLGKSYGDGLVALEAVNLEARVGELFALLGPNGAGKTTLINIICGIVTPTADTVLVGGHDIVGDYRRTCQAVGLLLLVAFAFSLAGFIIGIWAEGFEALQFIPMLVVTPLTFPGGVFYSIDMLPATWQTVTPFNPIIDIVSGFRDCFFGAGDVSIWISLTALMVFIAVCLTLIGRMVKTGYKLKS
;
A
#
# COMPACT_ATOMS: atom_id res chain seq x y z
N MET A 1 1.90 -9.93 19.45
CA MET A 1 1.70 -9.14 20.68
C MET A 1 1.78 -7.68 20.29
N LEU A 2 0.70 -6.93 20.43
CA LEU A 2 0.66 -5.48 20.23
C LEU A 2 1.15 -4.81 21.52
N SER A 3 2.14 -3.92 21.44
CA SER A 3 2.63 -3.13 22.57
C SER A 3 2.72 -1.68 22.13
N ILE A 4 2.04 -0.79 22.82
CA ILE A 4 2.00 0.65 22.57
C ILE A 4 2.53 1.30 23.84
N ARG A 5 3.50 2.20 23.69
CA ARG A 5 4.08 2.95 24.81
C ARG A 5 4.11 4.43 24.45
N GLN A 6 3.63 5.28 25.35
CA GLN A 6 3.68 6.74 25.25
C GLN A 6 3.13 7.31 23.93
N LEU A 7 2.08 6.68 23.38
CA LEU A 7 1.52 7.11 22.09
C LEU A 7 0.80 8.46 22.23
N GLY A 8 1.29 9.45 21.50
CA GLY A 8 0.70 10.79 21.42
C GLY A 8 0.28 11.15 20.00
N LYS A 9 -0.84 11.89 19.86
CA LYS A 9 -1.31 12.48 18.61
C LYS A 9 -1.91 13.85 18.88
N SER A 10 -1.38 14.84 18.17
CA SER A 10 -1.97 16.19 18.05
C SER A 10 -2.22 16.52 16.58
N TYR A 11 -3.34 17.16 16.29
CA TYR A 11 -3.72 17.63 14.97
C TYR A 11 -3.33 19.10 14.78
N GLY A 12 -3.18 19.55 13.53
CA GLY A 12 -2.62 20.88 13.19
C GLY A 12 -3.45 22.08 13.63
N ASP A 13 -4.68 21.85 14.07
CA ASP A 13 -5.60 22.80 14.72
C ASP A 13 -5.36 22.94 16.23
N GLY A 14 -4.36 22.23 16.78
CA GLY A 14 -4.03 22.22 18.20
C GLY A 14 -4.83 21.19 19.02
N LEU A 15 -5.69 20.39 18.37
CA LEU A 15 -6.47 19.36 19.06
C LEU A 15 -5.58 18.17 19.42
N VAL A 16 -5.37 17.96 20.72
CA VAL A 16 -4.72 16.76 21.25
C VAL A 16 -5.73 15.60 21.25
N ALA A 17 -5.50 14.61 20.40
CA ALA A 17 -6.38 13.46 20.26
C ALA A 17 -5.93 12.25 21.08
N LEU A 18 -4.62 12.11 21.33
CA LEU A 18 -4.06 11.08 22.21
C LEU A 18 -2.91 11.68 23.00
N GLU A 19 -2.86 11.37 24.30
CA GLU A 19 -1.83 11.83 25.21
C GLU A 19 -1.25 10.62 25.95
N ALA A 20 -0.01 10.24 25.61
CA ALA A 20 0.77 9.21 26.30
C ALA A 20 0.05 7.86 26.52
N VAL A 21 -0.66 7.35 25.50
CA VAL A 21 -1.41 6.09 25.60
C VAL A 21 -0.46 4.89 25.66
N ASN A 22 -0.69 4.00 26.63
CA ASN A 22 0.02 2.73 26.77
C ASN A 22 -0.99 1.57 26.66
N LEU A 23 -0.73 0.60 25.79
CA LEU A 23 -1.63 -0.53 25.54
C LEU A 23 -0.81 -1.79 25.24
N GLU A 24 -1.09 -2.90 25.92
CA GLU A 24 -0.52 -4.20 25.57
C GLU A 24 -1.65 -5.19 25.27
N ALA A 25 -1.59 -5.86 24.12
CA ALA A 25 -2.58 -6.84 23.69
C ALA A 25 -1.89 -8.11 23.17
N ARG A 26 -2.27 -9.28 23.68
CA ARG A 26 -1.70 -10.57 23.28
C ARG A 26 -2.51 -11.20 22.15
N VAL A 27 -1.91 -12.17 21.45
CA VAL A 27 -2.58 -12.89 20.37
C VAL A 27 -3.73 -13.71 20.96
N GLY A 28 -4.95 -13.50 20.46
CA GLY A 28 -6.17 -14.15 20.95
C GLY A 28 -6.92 -13.38 22.05
N GLU A 29 -6.43 -12.21 22.49
CA GLU A 29 -7.14 -11.35 23.43
C GLU A 29 -8.10 -10.39 22.70
N LEU A 30 -9.36 -10.33 23.14
CA LEU A 30 -10.32 -9.35 22.66
C LEU A 30 -10.24 -8.09 23.53
N PHE A 31 -9.88 -6.95 22.92
CA PHE A 31 -9.82 -5.66 23.60
C PHE A 31 -10.92 -4.73 23.07
N ALA A 32 -11.74 -4.17 23.96
CA ALA A 32 -12.79 -3.22 23.60
C ALA A 32 -12.37 -1.79 23.98
N LEU A 33 -12.42 -0.88 23.00
CA LEU A 33 -12.16 0.54 23.20
C LEU A 33 -13.46 1.31 23.42
N LEU A 34 -13.68 1.76 24.66
CA LEU A 34 -14.89 2.47 25.10
C LEU A 34 -14.56 3.90 25.53
N GLY A 35 -15.43 4.86 25.23
CA GLY A 35 -15.26 6.26 25.61
C GLY A 35 -16.19 7.21 24.84
N PRO A 36 -16.32 8.48 25.26
CA PRO A 36 -17.18 9.47 24.60
C PRO A 36 -16.69 9.84 23.19
N ASN A 37 -17.55 10.46 22.38
CA ASN A 37 -17.17 10.97 21.06
C ASN A 37 -16.05 12.03 21.22
N GLY A 38 -15.02 11.95 20.40
CA GLY A 38 -13.84 12.82 20.51
C GLY A 38 -12.72 12.30 21.44
N ALA A 39 -12.92 11.21 22.18
CA ALA A 39 -11.91 10.64 23.08
C ALA A 39 -10.69 9.98 22.39
N GLY A 40 -10.49 10.18 21.07
CA GLY A 40 -9.35 9.62 20.35
C GLY A 40 -9.46 8.15 19.95
N LYS A 41 -10.59 7.47 20.15
CA LYS A 41 -10.76 6.02 19.81
C LYS A 41 -10.46 5.71 18.34
N THR A 42 -11.10 6.43 17.42
CA THR A 42 -10.87 6.28 15.98
C THR A 42 -9.44 6.67 15.61
N THR A 43 -8.89 7.69 16.26
CA THR A 43 -7.49 8.10 16.09
C THR A 43 -6.53 6.99 16.51
N LEU A 44 -6.78 6.33 17.66
CA LEU A 44 -5.99 5.22 18.15
C LEU A 44 -6.07 4.02 17.21
N ILE A 45 -7.28 3.62 16.79
CA ILE A 45 -7.48 2.54 15.83
C ILE A 45 -6.77 2.85 14.52
N ASN A 46 -6.91 4.07 13.99
CA ASN A 46 -6.26 4.47 12.76
C ASN A 46 -4.73 4.47 12.87
N ILE A 47 -4.16 4.83 14.03
CA ILE A 47 -2.71 4.75 14.25
C ILE A 47 -2.27 3.28 14.34
N ILE A 48 -3.01 2.42 15.04
CA ILE A 48 -2.74 0.97 15.13
C ILE A 48 -2.83 0.32 13.73
N CYS A 49 -3.83 0.71 12.94
CA CYS A 49 -4.02 0.26 11.56
C CYS A 49 -3.08 0.94 10.56
N GLY A 50 -2.28 1.92 10.98
CA GLY A 50 -1.32 2.59 10.12
C GLY A 50 -1.87 3.63 9.15
N ILE A 51 -3.09 4.09 9.37
CA ILE A 51 -3.78 5.08 8.53
C ILE A 51 -3.36 6.52 8.94
N VAL A 52 -2.98 6.72 10.21
CA VAL A 52 -2.61 8.04 10.76
C VAL A 52 -1.26 7.94 11.45
N THR A 53 -0.38 8.91 11.19
CA THR A 53 0.94 8.98 11.83
C THR A 53 0.83 9.56 13.25
N PRO A 54 1.49 8.97 14.26
CA PRO A 54 1.58 9.53 15.61
C PRO A 54 2.38 10.85 15.61
N THR A 55 2.16 11.70 16.60
CA THR A 55 2.89 12.98 16.76
C THR A 55 4.01 12.89 17.81
N ALA A 56 4.03 11.85 18.66
CA ALA A 56 5.04 11.68 19.72
C ALA A 56 6.14 10.66 19.37
N ASP A 57 7.33 10.90 19.95
CA ASP A 57 8.67 10.43 19.54
C ASP A 57 8.96 8.93 19.61
N THR A 58 8.05 8.04 20.03
CA THR A 58 8.33 6.60 19.95
C THR A 58 7.06 5.76 19.92
N VAL A 59 6.83 5.07 18.81
CA VAL A 59 5.78 4.06 18.71
C VAL A 59 6.46 2.76 18.29
N LEU A 60 6.46 1.77 19.19
CA LEU A 60 7.10 0.48 19.01
C LEU A 60 6.06 -0.59 18.66
N VAL A 61 5.68 -0.72 17.39
CA VAL A 61 4.81 -1.83 16.97
C VAL A 61 5.69 -3.06 16.75
N GLY A 62 5.50 -4.11 17.56
CA GLY A 62 6.25 -5.36 17.41
C GLY A 62 7.76 -5.27 17.72
N GLY A 63 8.21 -4.21 18.41
CA GLY A 63 9.63 -4.02 18.75
C GLY A 63 10.44 -3.16 17.77
N HIS A 64 9.80 -2.55 16.76
CA HIS A 64 10.44 -1.65 15.80
C HIS A 64 9.96 -0.20 15.95
N ASP A 65 10.91 0.73 15.98
CA ASP A 65 10.67 2.18 16.03
C ASP A 65 10.25 2.71 14.64
N ILE A 66 9.17 3.48 14.61
CA ILE A 66 8.48 3.95 13.40
C ILE A 66 9.00 5.32 12.92
N VAL A 67 9.75 6.05 13.75
CA VAL A 67 10.00 7.49 13.52
C VAL A 67 11.36 7.78 12.82
N GLY A 68 12.28 6.80 12.77
CA GLY A 68 13.71 7.08 12.56
C GLY A 68 14.37 6.74 11.20
N ASP A 69 13.66 6.61 10.06
CA ASP A 69 14.31 6.06 8.85
C ASP A 69 14.01 6.84 7.55
N TYR A 70 14.70 7.99 7.35
CA TYR A 70 14.69 8.77 6.09
C TYR A 70 14.92 7.89 4.85
N ARG A 71 15.75 6.85 4.99
CA ARG A 71 16.07 5.91 3.92
C ARG A 71 14.87 5.07 3.47
N ARG A 72 14.00 4.67 4.40
CA ARG A 72 12.75 3.94 4.08
C ARG A 72 11.75 4.86 3.39
N THR A 73 11.63 6.11 3.84
CA THR A 73 10.77 7.10 3.18
C THR A 73 11.20 7.35 1.74
N CYS A 74 12.50 7.52 1.48
CA CYS A 74 13.01 7.65 0.11
C CYS A 74 12.76 6.41 -0.74
N GLN A 75 12.88 5.21 -0.18
CA GLN A 75 12.56 3.95 -0.87
C GLN A 75 11.06 3.86 -1.20
N ALA A 76 10.18 4.29 -0.29
CA ALA A 76 8.73 4.36 -0.49
C ALA A 76 8.38 5.26 -1.67
N VAL A 77 8.94 6.47 -1.67
CA VAL A 77 8.71 7.46 -2.73
C VAL A 77 9.24 6.94 -4.05
N GLY A 78 10.43 6.33 -4.06
CA GLY A 78 11.00 5.70 -5.25
C GLY A 78 10.10 4.59 -5.80
N LEU A 79 9.59 3.72 -4.94
CA LEU A 79 8.67 2.64 -5.32
C LEU A 79 7.36 3.19 -5.87
N LEU A 80 6.75 4.18 -5.20
CA LEU A 80 5.52 4.83 -5.64
C LEU A 80 5.68 5.50 -7.02
N LEU A 81 6.81 6.16 -7.26
CA LEU A 81 7.11 6.75 -8.56
C LEU A 81 7.25 5.68 -9.64
N LEU A 82 7.94 4.57 -9.33
CA LEU A 82 8.13 3.47 -10.26
C LEU A 82 6.79 2.79 -10.61
N VAL A 83 5.94 2.58 -9.61
CA VAL A 83 4.56 2.09 -9.77
C VAL A 83 3.75 3.05 -10.64
N ALA A 84 3.74 4.35 -10.32
CA ALA A 84 2.98 5.34 -11.09
C ALA A 84 3.42 5.34 -12.56
N PHE A 85 4.73 5.23 -12.80
CA PHE A 85 5.28 5.09 -14.15
C PHE A 85 4.81 3.79 -14.84
N ALA A 86 4.85 2.65 -14.15
CA ALA A 86 4.34 1.37 -14.65
C ALA A 86 2.85 1.43 -15.04
N PHE A 87 1.99 1.96 -14.17
CA PHE A 87 0.55 2.11 -14.44
C PHE A 87 0.28 3.11 -15.57
N SER A 88 1.10 4.16 -15.70
CA SER A 88 1.03 5.09 -16.83
C SER A 88 1.30 4.39 -18.17
N LEU A 89 2.31 3.50 -18.23
CA LEU A 89 2.58 2.70 -19.43
C LEU A 89 1.42 1.75 -19.76
N ALA A 90 0.83 1.10 -18.76
CA ALA A 90 -0.34 0.25 -18.95
C ALA A 90 -1.55 1.06 -19.46
N GLY A 91 -1.80 2.22 -18.87
CA GLY A 91 -2.84 3.16 -19.33
C GLY A 91 -2.60 3.64 -20.76
N PHE A 92 -1.34 3.88 -21.14
CA PHE A 92 -0.97 4.24 -22.51
C PHE A 92 -1.28 3.10 -23.51
N ILE A 93 -0.98 1.85 -23.17
CA ILE A 93 -1.34 0.67 -23.97
C ILE A 93 -2.85 0.59 -24.15
N ILE A 94 -3.61 0.74 -23.06
CA ILE A 94 -5.08 0.76 -23.10
C ILE A 94 -5.57 1.91 -23.99
N GLY A 95 -4.94 3.08 -23.91
CA GLY A 95 -5.30 4.24 -24.74
C GLY A 95 -5.09 4.01 -26.23
N ILE A 96 -4.02 3.33 -26.64
CA ILE A 96 -3.81 2.95 -28.06
C ILE A 96 -4.82 1.86 -28.50
N TRP A 97 -5.14 0.93 -27.60
CA TRP A 97 -6.03 -0.19 -27.92
C TRP A 97 -7.52 0.22 -27.98
N ALA A 98 -7.92 1.16 -27.12
CA ALA A 98 -9.30 1.57 -26.91
C ALA A 98 -9.93 2.12 -28.20
N GLU A 99 -11.13 1.64 -28.53
CA GLU A 99 -11.90 2.09 -29.70
C GLU A 99 -12.80 3.29 -29.39
N GLY A 100 -12.94 3.64 -28.11
CA GLY A 100 -13.74 4.77 -27.64
C GLY A 100 -13.45 5.10 -26.17
N PHE A 101 -13.99 6.23 -25.71
CA PHE A 101 -13.77 6.74 -24.36
C PHE A 101 -14.31 5.81 -23.25
N GLU A 102 -15.33 4.99 -23.55
CA GLU A 102 -15.87 4.02 -22.59
C GLU A 102 -14.85 2.94 -22.20
N ALA A 103 -14.09 2.43 -23.18
CA ALA A 103 -13.07 1.41 -22.95
C ALA A 103 -11.93 1.91 -22.04
N LEU A 104 -11.61 3.21 -22.12
CA LEU A 104 -10.61 3.87 -21.27
C LEU A 104 -11.00 3.91 -19.79
N GLN A 105 -12.29 3.91 -19.46
CA GLN A 105 -12.78 3.92 -18.08
C GLN A 105 -13.13 2.51 -17.58
N PHE A 106 -13.70 1.68 -18.46
CA PHE A 106 -14.18 0.36 -18.09
C PHE A 106 -13.05 -0.65 -17.85
N ILE A 107 -12.01 -0.66 -18.69
CA ILE A 107 -10.93 -1.65 -18.56
C ILE A 107 -10.15 -1.49 -17.26
N PRO A 108 -9.71 -0.28 -16.86
CA PRO A 108 -9.04 -0.12 -15.58
C PRO A 108 -9.92 -0.56 -14.41
N MET A 109 -11.22 -0.26 -14.45
CA MET A 109 -12.15 -0.69 -13.40
C MET A 109 -12.25 -2.21 -13.32
N LEU A 110 -12.45 -2.88 -14.46
CA LEU A 110 -12.58 -4.34 -14.52
C LEU A 110 -11.31 -5.07 -14.08
N VAL A 111 -10.13 -4.44 -14.22
CA VAL A 111 -8.84 -5.06 -13.87
C VAL A 111 -8.40 -4.69 -12.46
N VAL A 112 -8.41 -3.40 -12.11
CA VAL A 112 -7.89 -2.91 -10.83
C VAL A 112 -8.74 -3.41 -9.67
N THR A 113 -10.07 -3.32 -9.77
CA THR A 113 -10.96 -3.71 -8.68
C THR A 113 -10.78 -5.18 -8.24
N PRO A 114 -10.78 -6.21 -9.13
CA PRO A 114 -10.53 -7.57 -8.71
C PRO A 114 -9.09 -7.81 -8.24
N LEU A 115 -8.10 -7.07 -8.76
CA LEU A 115 -6.71 -7.16 -8.27
C LEU A 115 -6.55 -6.55 -6.87
N THR A 116 -7.39 -5.59 -6.49
CA THR A 116 -7.38 -5.00 -5.14
C THR A 116 -7.75 -6.01 -4.06
N PHE A 117 -8.65 -6.95 -4.34
CA PHE A 117 -9.11 -7.93 -3.34
C PHE A 117 -7.97 -8.80 -2.80
N PRO A 118 -7.24 -9.59 -3.62
CA PRO A 118 -6.07 -10.33 -3.16
C PRO A 118 -4.84 -9.43 -2.98
N GLY A 119 -4.91 -8.12 -3.27
CA GLY A 119 -3.78 -7.20 -3.28
C GLY A 119 -3.29 -6.75 -1.89
N GLY A 120 -3.72 -7.40 -0.81
CA GLY A 120 -3.26 -7.07 0.54
C GLY A 120 -3.93 -5.86 1.19
N VAL A 121 -4.91 -5.22 0.52
CA VAL A 121 -5.58 -3.99 1.00
C VAL A 121 -6.48 -4.24 2.20
N PHE A 122 -7.14 -5.40 2.24
CA PHE A 122 -8.12 -5.73 3.27
C PHE A 122 -7.62 -6.77 4.28
N TYR A 123 -6.65 -7.59 3.88
CA TYR A 123 -6.15 -8.72 4.65
C TYR A 123 -4.70 -9.02 4.25
N SER A 124 -3.91 -9.60 5.16
CA SER A 124 -2.55 -10.05 4.87
C SER A 124 -2.51 -11.30 3.99
N ILE A 125 -1.39 -11.52 3.29
CA ILE A 125 -1.20 -12.67 2.40
C ILE A 125 -1.39 -14.00 3.14
N ASP A 126 -0.93 -14.08 4.40
CA ASP A 126 -0.98 -15.32 5.19
C ASP A 126 -2.41 -15.82 5.48
N MET A 127 -3.40 -14.93 5.37
CA MET A 127 -4.82 -15.26 5.56
C MET A 127 -5.45 -15.88 4.30
N LEU A 128 -4.77 -15.81 3.16
CA LEU A 128 -5.24 -16.40 1.91
C LEU A 128 -5.02 -17.91 1.91
N PRO A 129 -5.85 -18.68 1.18
CA PRO A 129 -5.59 -20.09 0.91
C PRO A 129 -4.22 -20.31 0.26
N ALA A 130 -3.61 -21.49 0.48
CA ALA A 130 -2.25 -21.79 0.00
C ALA A 130 -2.02 -21.51 -1.49
N THR A 131 -3.03 -21.74 -2.34
CA THR A 131 -2.96 -21.44 -3.78
C THR A 131 -2.78 -19.95 -4.08
N TRP A 132 -3.40 -19.10 -3.27
CA TRP A 132 -3.35 -17.65 -3.45
C TRP A 132 -2.08 -17.04 -2.86
N GLN A 133 -1.53 -17.61 -1.78
CA GLN A 133 -0.25 -17.16 -1.22
C GLN A 133 0.90 -17.21 -2.23
N THR A 134 0.88 -18.16 -3.18
CA THR A 134 1.90 -18.27 -4.23
C THR A 134 1.67 -17.36 -5.43
N VAL A 135 0.42 -17.01 -5.72
CA VAL A 135 0.04 -16.24 -6.94
C VAL A 135 -0.03 -14.75 -6.65
N THR A 136 -0.53 -14.39 -5.48
CA THR A 136 -0.71 -13.01 -5.05
C THR A 136 0.57 -12.17 -5.03
N PRO A 137 1.77 -12.68 -4.73
CA PRO A 137 3.02 -11.90 -4.83
C PRO A 137 3.33 -11.35 -6.23
N PHE A 138 2.70 -11.88 -7.29
CA PHE A 138 2.84 -11.36 -8.66
C PHE A 138 1.86 -10.23 -8.99
N ASN A 139 0.95 -9.90 -8.06
CA ASN A 139 -0.03 -8.85 -8.26
C ASN A 139 0.61 -7.47 -7.97
N PRO A 140 0.67 -6.54 -8.93
CA PRO A 140 1.31 -5.25 -8.72
C PRO A 140 0.65 -4.41 -7.62
N ILE A 141 -0.64 -4.66 -7.29
CA ILE A 141 -1.30 -3.98 -6.16
C ILE A 141 -0.64 -4.36 -4.83
N ILE A 142 -0.13 -5.59 -4.69
CA ILE A 142 0.49 -6.00 -3.43
C ILE A 142 1.85 -5.36 -3.20
N ASP A 143 2.58 -5.06 -4.27
CA ASP A 143 3.84 -4.35 -4.21
C ASP A 143 3.65 -2.92 -3.68
N ILE A 144 2.55 -2.28 -4.10
CA ILE A 144 2.16 -0.95 -3.61
C ILE A 144 1.82 -1.02 -2.13
N VAL A 145 0.93 -1.93 -1.75
CA VAL A 145 0.40 -2.03 -0.38
C VAL A 145 1.46 -2.51 0.59
N SER A 146 2.22 -3.54 0.23
CA SER A 146 3.30 -4.09 1.05
C SER A 146 4.47 -3.13 1.14
N GLY A 147 4.82 -2.44 0.05
CA GLY A 147 5.87 -1.43 0.04
C GLY A 147 5.51 -0.21 0.91
N PHE A 148 4.26 0.23 0.85
CA PHE A 148 3.76 1.26 1.77
C PHE A 148 3.80 0.75 3.21
N ARG A 149 3.33 -0.48 3.48
CA ARG A 149 3.35 -1.05 4.83
C ARG A 149 4.76 -1.24 5.38
N ASP A 150 5.73 -1.62 4.54
CA ASP A 150 7.13 -1.75 4.92
C ASP A 150 7.76 -0.40 5.25
N CYS A 151 7.47 0.62 4.44
CA CYS A 151 8.05 1.95 4.65
C CYS A 151 7.49 2.67 5.87
N PHE A 152 6.20 2.46 6.19
CA PHE A 152 5.53 3.10 7.32
C PHE A 152 5.54 2.28 8.61
N PHE A 153 5.63 0.95 8.55
CA PHE A 153 5.54 0.07 9.73
C PHE A 153 6.71 -0.90 9.87
N GLY A 154 7.63 -0.96 8.89
CA GLY A 154 8.71 -1.96 8.89
C GLY A 154 8.21 -3.40 8.81
N ALA A 155 6.98 -3.60 8.32
CA ALA A 155 6.29 -4.89 8.29
C ALA A 155 5.71 -5.16 6.89
N GLY A 156 6.55 -5.21 5.85
CA GLY A 156 6.14 -5.68 4.53
C GLY A 156 5.82 -7.19 4.53
N ASP A 157 4.73 -7.59 3.85
CA ASP A 157 4.45 -9.05 3.66
C ASP A 157 5.33 -9.60 2.52
N VAL A 158 5.94 -8.71 1.73
CA VAL A 158 6.75 -9.03 0.56
C VAL A 158 8.06 -8.24 0.64
N SER A 159 9.17 -8.91 0.35
CA SER A 159 10.50 -8.27 0.30
C SER A 159 10.55 -7.21 -0.79
N ILE A 160 11.10 -6.03 -0.48
CA ILE A 160 11.24 -4.91 -1.42
C ILE A 160 11.93 -5.32 -2.73
N TRP A 161 12.86 -6.27 -2.68
CA TRP A 161 13.57 -6.78 -3.86
C TRP A 161 12.66 -7.57 -4.81
N ILE A 162 11.68 -8.30 -4.28
CA ILE A 162 10.70 -9.04 -5.07
C ILE A 162 9.80 -8.04 -5.79
N SER A 163 9.30 -7.04 -5.06
CA SER A 163 8.48 -5.96 -5.62
C SER A 163 9.20 -5.16 -6.70
N LEU A 164 10.47 -4.79 -6.47
CA LEU A 164 11.28 -4.11 -7.48
C LEU A 164 11.47 -4.96 -8.73
N THR A 165 11.75 -6.26 -8.56
CA THR A 165 11.97 -7.18 -9.70
C THR A 165 10.68 -7.37 -10.50
N ALA A 166 9.56 -7.64 -9.84
CA ALA A 166 8.26 -7.80 -10.48
C ALA A 166 7.87 -6.55 -11.28
N LEU A 167 8.10 -5.38 -10.69
CA LEU A 167 7.75 -4.12 -11.31
C LEU A 167 8.66 -3.76 -12.49
N MET A 168 9.96 -4.06 -12.40
CA MET A 168 10.90 -3.91 -13.53
C MET A 168 10.54 -4.84 -14.69
N VAL A 169 10.13 -6.08 -14.41
CA VAL A 169 9.63 -7.01 -15.43
C VAL A 169 8.35 -6.46 -16.08
N PHE A 170 7.40 -5.97 -15.29
CA PHE A 170 6.17 -5.38 -15.80
C PHE A 170 6.43 -4.17 -16.70
N ILE A 171 7.31 -3.26 -16.29
CA ILE A 171 7.74 -2.11 -17.10
C ILE A 171 8.38 -2.58 -18.41
N ALA A 172 9.28 -3.56 -18.36
CA ALA A 172 9.93 -4.10 -19.56
C ALA A 172 8.93 -4.72 -20.53
N VAL A 173 7.93 -5.45 -20.04
CA VAL A 173 6.83 -5.99 -20.84
C VAL A 173 6.01 -4.87 -21.47
N CYS A 174 5.60 -3.86 -20.70
CA CYS A 174 4.86 -2.72 -21.21
C CYS A 174 5.63 -1.96 -22.29
N LEU A 175 6.92 -1.65 -22.06
CA LEU A 175 7.76 -0.98 -23.05
C LEU A 175 7.94 -1.81 -24.32
N THR A 176 8.07 -3.14 -24.19
CA THR A 176 8.16 -4.04 -25.35
C THR A 176 6.86 -4.02 -26.16
N LEU A 177 5.71 -4.08 -25.49
CA LEU A 177 4.40 -4.02 -26.14
C LEU A 177 4.18 -2.67 -26.84
N ILE A 178 4.46 -1.56 -26.16
CA ILE A 178 4.38 -0.21 -26.73
C ILE A 178 5.30 -0.09 -27.96
N GLY A 179 6.56 -0.52 -27.83
CA GLY A 179 7.52 -0.49 -28.93
C GLY A 179 7.08 -1.33 -30.13
N ARG A 180 6.42 -2.47 -29.90
CA ARG A 180 5.81 -3.27 -30.97
C ARG A 180 4.62 -2.54 -31.61
N MET A 181 3.68 -2.04 -30.81
CA MET A 181 2.49 -1.34 -31.30
C MET A 181 2.86 -0.14 -32.17
N VAL A 182 3.82 0.67 -31.72
CA VAL A 182 4.34 1.84 -32.46
C VAL A 182 5.02 1.41 -33.76
N LYS A 183 5.92 0.41 -33.73
CA LYS A 183 6.58 -0.10 -34.94
C LYS A 183 5.61 -0.67 -35.96
N THR A 184 4.53 -1.31 -35.51
CA THR A 184 3.51 -1.89 -36.39
C THR A 184 2.49 -0.87 -36.91
N GLY A 185 2.51 0.38 -36.43
CA GLY A 185 1.49 1.37 -36.77
C GLY A 185 0.09 1.01 -36.26
N TYR A 186 -0.01 0.13 -35.26
CA TYR A 186 -1.28 -0.45 -34.84
C TYR A 186 -2.19 0.62 -34.23
N LYS A 187 -3.34 0.88 -34.87
CA LYS A 187 -4.34 1.89 -34.48
C LYS A 187 -3.82 3.32 -34.31
N LEU A 188 -2.61 3.62 -34.76
CA LEU A 188 -2.10 4.98 -34.81
C LEU A 188 -2.75 5.66 -36.02
N LYS A 189 -3.72 6.56 -35.77
CA LYS A 189 -4.26 7.41 -36.84
C LYS A 189 -3.12 8.24 -37.42
N SER A 190 -2.95 8.14 -38.74
CA SER A 190 -2.16 9.09 -39.53
C SER A 190 -2.77 10.48 -39.50
#